data_AF-A0A2I1H454-F1
#
_entry.id   AF-A0A2I1H454-F1
#
_cell.length_a   1.000
_cell.length_b   1.000
_cell.length_c   1.000
_cell.angle_alpha   90.00
_cell.angle_beta   90.00
_cell.angle_gamma   90.00
#
_symmetry.space_group_name_H-M   'P 1'
#
loop_
_entity.id
_entity.type
_entity.pdbx_description
1 polymer ?
#
loop_
_entity_poly.entity_id
_entity_poly.type
_entity_poly.pdbx_seq_one_letter_code
_entity_poly.pdbx_strand_id
1 'polypeptide(L)'
;MDLQHRQKSIIILLFILEVIIKNKNIQMQRSDHLLTVLTTTNIILSTVCFPSSVRLQRQPRPKTEGFWTDVFPYLVDGEGYNSFRRHFRITLTTFRAIVTRLETHQAFTLDASNATPVWKQIAIVLWRLANGSGIRVLEQTLGISQGSVSNFTDRFLEALLDLEQSRIAWPQGSHLATVIQGFEYGKLV
;
A
#
# COMPACT_ATOMS: atom_id res chain seq x y z
N MET A 1 -2.50 -25.72 3.86
CA MET A 1 -1.53 -24.62 3.70
C MET A 1 -0.17 -25.22 3.38
N ASP A 2 0.29 -24.99 2.17
CA ASP A 2 1.43 -25.65 1.55
C ASP A 2 2.77 -25.21 2.18
N LEU A 3 3.63 -26.18 2.51
CA LEU A 3 4.93 -25.98 3.18
C LEU A 3 5.84 -25.06 2.33
N GLN A 4 5.69 -25.13 1.01
CA GLN A 4 6.41 -24.28 0.07
C GLN A 4 6.07 -22.79 0.21
N HIS A 5 4.81 -22.47 0.56
CA HIS A 5 4.41 -21.08 0.74
C HIS A 5 5.06 -20.48 2.01
N ARG A 6 5.17 -21.26 3.08
CA ARG A 6 5.85 -20.82 4.32
C ARG A 6 7.33 -20.55 4.09
N GLN A 7 8.01 -21.40 3.32
CA GLN A 7 9.43 -21.22 3.01
C GLN A 7 9.69 -19.95 2.18
N LYS A 8 8.84 -19.68 1.17
CA LYS A 8 8.94 -18.45 0.36
C LYS A 8 8.76 -17.18 1.20
N SER A 9 7.80 -17.18 2.13
CA SER A 9 7.57 -16.03 3.03
C SER A 9 8.76 -15.76 3.97
N ILE A 10 9.43 -16.81 4.47
CA ILE A 10 10.59 -16.67 5.36
C ILE A 10 11.79 -16.07 4.60
N ILE A 11 12.04 -16.51 3.36
CA ILE A 11 13.16 -16.01 2.55
C ILE A 11 13.00 -14.52 2.25
N ILE A 12 11.79 -14.06 1.92
CA ILE A 12 11.49 -12.65 1.67
C ILE A 12 11.74 -11.80 2.93
N LEU A 13 11.35 -12.32 4.10
CA LEU A 13 11.52 -11.63 5.38
C LEU A 13 13.01 -11.46 5.75
N LEU A 14 13.82 -12.49 5.52
CA LEU A 14 15.28 -12.43 5.71
C LEU A 14 15.94 -11.44 4.74
N PHE A 15 15.50 -11.41 3.49
CA PHE A 15 16.02 -10.48 2.49
C PHE A 15 15.72 -9.02 2.84
N ILE A 16 14.52 -8.72 3.33
CA ILE A 16 14.14 -7.37 3.81
C ILE A 16 15.01 -6.97 5.00
N LEU A 17 15.30 -7.89 5.92
CA LEU A 17 16.13 -7.62 7.09
C LEU A 17 17.57 -7.27 6.70
N GLU A 18 18.16 -8.00 5.74
CA GLU A 18 19.51 -7.71 5.24
C GLU A 18 19.61 -6.34 4.57
N VAL A 19 18.58 -5.96 3.80
CA VAL A 19 18.51 -4.64 3.17
C VAL A 19 18.48 -3.53 4.22
N ILE A 20 17.73 -3.71 5.32
CA ILE A 20 17.67 -2.75 6.43
C ILE A 20 19.02 -2.63 7.15
N ILE A 21 19.71 -3.74 7.37
CA ILE A 21 21.02 -3.78 8.04
C ILE A 21 22.08 -3.09 7.17
N LYS A 22 22.11 -3.37 5.85
CA LYS A 22 23.01 -2.69 4.91
C LYS A 22 22.74 -1.19 4.79
N ASN A 23 21.48 -0.77 4.90
CA ASN A 23 21.08 0.64 4.81
C ASN A 23 21.40 1.44 6.09
N LYS A 24 21.73 0.78 7.21
CA LYS A 24 22.06 1.43 8.49
C LYS A 24 23.55 1.67 8.75
N ASN A 25 24.41 1.56 7.74
CA ASN A 25 25.84 1.83 7.92
C ASN A 25 26.19 3.31 7.75
N ILE A 26 25.60 4.19 8.58
CA ILE A 26 26.14 5.53 8.85
C ILE A 26 26.42 5.64 10.36
N GLN A 27 27.72 5.62 10.66
CA GLN A 27 28.39 6.01 11.91
C GLN A 27 28.18 5.11 13.13
N MET A 28 28.95 4.02 13.19
CA MET A 28 29.29 3.36 14.44
C MET A 28 30.76 3.66 14.77
N GLN A 29 31.02 4.77 15.45
CA GLN A 29 32.29 5.01 16.11
C GLN A 29 32.05 5.25 17.61
N ARG A 30 32.67 4.37 18.39
CA ARG A 30 33.08 4.51 19.80
C ARG A 30 32.09 4.02 20.88
N SER A 31 32.46 2.84 21.37
CA SER A 31 32.03 2.09 22.55
C SER A 31 32.25 2.83 23.87
N ASP A 32 31.43 2.46 24.87
CA ASP A 32 31.66 2.39 26.33
C ASP A 32 30.64 3.11 27.24
N HIS A 33 29.83 4.05 26.73
CA HIS A 33 28.77 4.70 27.52
C HIS A 33 27.39 4.00 27.47
N LEU A 34 27.21 3.00 26.60
CA LEU A 34 25.89 2.39 26.36
C LEU A 34 25.49 1.34 27.40
N LEU A 35 26.45 0.75 28.12
CA LEU A 35 26.14 -0.27 29.14
C LEU A 35 25.49 0.36 30.39
N THR A 36 25.88 1.57 30.76
CA THR A 36 25.32 2.32 31.89
C THR A 36 23.91 2.86 31.62
N VAL A 37 23.57 3.10 30.35
CA VAL A 37 22.21 3.49 29.95
C VAL A 37 21.25 2.29 29.99
N LEU A 38 21.71 1.09 29.59
CA LEU A 38 20.86 -0.10 29.57
C LEU A 38 20.50 -0.63 30.96
N THR A 39 21.35 -0.41 31.96
CA THR A 39 21.05 -0.82 33.35
C THR A 39 20.11 0.17 34.04
N THR A 40 20.19 1.46 33.72
CA THR A 40 19.30 2.49 34.29
C THR A 40 17.89 2.45 33.68
N THR A 41 17.75 2.10 32.39
CA THR A 41 16.43 1.99 31.75
C THR A 41 15.62 0.78 32.22
N ASN A 42 16.27 -0.33 32.58
CA ASN A 42 15.58 -1.52 33.09
C ASN A 42 14.93 -1.32 34.47
N ILE A 43 15.45 -0.41 35.30
CA ILE A 43 14.85 -0.08 36.60
C ILE A 43 13.59 0.79 36.43
N ILE A 44 13.54 1.63 35.39
CA ILE A 44 12.39 2.52 35.13
C ILE A 44 11.23 1.75 34.45
N LEU A 45 11.53 0.66 33.72
CA LEU A 45 10.52 -0.09 32.99
C LEU A 45 9.56 -0.89 33.90
N SER A 46 9.92 -1.16 35.15
CA SER A 46 9.08 -1.94 36.08
C SER A 46 8.02 -1.11 36.82
N THR A 47 8.11 0.23 36.79
CA THR A 47 7.21 1.11 37.56
C THR A 47 6.12 1.78 36.72
N VAL A 48 6.23 1.78 35.38
CA VAL A 48 5.20 2.35 34.53
C VAL A 48 4.23 1.25 34.11
N CYS A 49 3.37 0.87 35.05
CA CYS A 49 2.11 0.22 34.74
C CYS A 49 1.34 1.18 33.81
N PHE A 50 1.35 0.92 32.50
CA PHE A 50 0.55 1.68 31.55
C PHE A 50 -0.91 1.26 31.69
N PRO A 51 -1.81 2.13 32.22
CA PRO A 51 -3.22 1.86 32.11
C PRO A 51 -3.63 1.90 30.63
N SER A 52 -4.64 1.10 30.33
CA SER A 52 -5.23 0.87 29.03
C SER A 52 -5.54 2.17 28.25
N SER A 53 -5.08 2.23 27.00
CA SER A 53 -5.51 3.11 25.90
C SER A 53 -5.66 4.61 26.18
N VAL A 54 -4.54 5.35 26.13
CA VAL A 54 -4.59 6.75 25.69
C VAL A 54 -4.16 6.79 24.22
N ARG A 55 -5.12 6.93 23.31
CA ARG A 55 -4.78 7.33 21.93
C ARG A 55 -4.20 8.73 22.01
N LEU A 56 -2.87 8.85 21.91
CA LEU A 56 -2.21 10.16 21.77
C LEU A 56 -2.92 10.92 20.66
N GLN A 57 -3.48 12.08 21.01
CA GLN A 57 -4.18 12.95 20.09
C GLN A 57 -3.16 13.35 19.01
N ARG A 58 -3.33 12.82 17.79
CA ARG A 58 -2.43 13.14 16.68
C ARG A 58 -2.55 14.64 16.43
N GLN A 59 -1.42 15.35 16.40
CA GLN A 59 -1.42 16.74 15.97
C GLN A 59 -2.09 16.84 14.60
N PRO A 60 -3.10 17.71 14.43
CA PRO A 60 -3.74 17.91 13.14
C PRO A 60 -2.70 18.45 12.18
N ARG A 61 -2.26 17.61 11.23
CA ARG A 61 -1.45 18.07 10.10
C ARG A 61 -2.38 18.79 9.12
N PRO A 62 -1.96 19.92 8.53
CA PRO A 62 -2.75 20.58 7.50
C PRO A 62 -3.01 19.58 6.38
N LYS A 63 -4.27 19.18 6.21
CA LYS A 63 -4.66 18.35 5.08
C LYS A 63 -4.89 19.28 3.91
N THR A 64 -4.02 19.21 2.91
CA THR A 64 -4.27 19.90 1.65
C THR A 64 -5.43 19.22 0.94
N GLU A 65 -6.65 19.71 1.14
CA GLU A 65 -7.84 19.22 0.42
C GLU A 65 -7.94 19.77 -1.00
N GLY A 66 -7.08 20.74 -1.37
CA GLY A 66 -7.12 21.45 -2.66
C GLY A 66 -7.10 20.54 -3.88
N PHE A 67 -6.34 19.44 -3.86
CA PHE A 67 -6.41 18.48 -4.97
C PHE A 67 -7.83 17.91 -5.16
N TRP A 68 -8.53 17.59 -4.08
CA TRP A 68 -9.85 16.97 -4.11
C TRP A 68 -10.97 17.95 -4.41
N THR A 69 -10.81 19.23 -4.06
CA THR A 69 -11.82 20.28 -4.31
C THR A 69 -11.59 20.98 -5.64
N ASP A 70 -10.34 21.22 -6.01
CA ASP A 70 -9.99 22.16 -7.08
C ASP A 70 -9.50 21.46 -8.35
N VAL A 71 -9.07 20.20 -8.26
CA VAL A 71 -8.51 19.45 -9.40
C VAL A 71 -9.37 18.23 -9.75
N PHE A 72 -9.53 17.30 -8.81
CA PHE A 72 -10.18 16.01 -9.04
C PHE A 72 -11.58 16.10 -9.69
N PRO A 73 -12.48 17.02 -9.27
CA PRO A 73 -13.84 17.10 -9.83
C PRO A 73 -13.87 17.49 -11.32
N TYR A 74 -12.83 18.15 -11.80
CA TYR A 74 -12.74 18.67 -13.17
C TYR A 74 -11.97 17.74 -14.11
N LEU A 75 -11.50 16.60 -13.62
CA LEU A 75 -10.79 15.62 -14.44
C LEU A 75 -11.75 14.89 -15.37
N VAL A 76 -11.31 14.67 -16.62
CA VAL A 76 -12.11 14.07 -17.69
C VAL A 76 -11.31 13.05 -18.51
N ASP A 77 -12.03 12.22 -19.25
CA ASP A 77 -11.46 11.32 -20.26
C ASP A 77 -11.13 12.12 -21.52
N GLY A 78 -9.86 12.54 -21.61
CA GLY A 78 -9.31 13.27 -22.75
C GLY A 78 -7.81 13.44 -22.59
N GLU A 79 -7.15 14.05 -23.58
CA GLU A 79 -5.69 14.24 -23.60
C GLU A 79 -5.25 15.65 -23.13
N GLY A 80 -6.20 16.47 -22.68
CA GLY A 80 -5.95 17.85 -22.24
C GLY A 80 -5.32 17.99 -20.86
N TYR A 81 -5.21 19.24 -20.38
CA TYR A 81 -4.67 19.57 -19.05
C TYR A 81 -5.37 18.78 -17.92
N ASN A 82 -6.71 18.71 -17.97
CA ASN A 82 -7.55 17.98 -17.01
C ASN A 82 -7.68 16.47 -17.33
N SER A 83 -6.69 15.87 -18.01
CA SER A 83 -6.73 14.46 -18.33
C SER A 83 -6.63 13.61 -17.06
N PHE A 84 -7.67 12.81 -16.79
CA PHE A 84 -7.66 11.86 -15.68
C PHE A 84 -6.48 10.87 -15.80
N ARG A 85 -6.16 10.46 -17.03
CA ARG A 85 -5.08 9.51 -17.33
C ARG A 85 -3.70 10.04 -16.96
N ARG A 86 -3.48 11.35 -16.97
CA ARG A 86 -2.20 11.94 -16.54
C ARG A 86 -1.91 11.71 -15.05
N HIS A 87 -2.96 11.66 -14.24
CA HIS A 87 -2.86 11.47 -12.79
C HIS A 87 -2.88 9.99 -12.40
N PHE A 88 -3.76 9.20 -13.03
CA PHE A 88 -4.06 7.83 -12.56
C PHE A 88 -3.65 6.73 -13.54
N ARG A 89 -3.11 7.07 -14.73
CA ARG A 89 -2.71 6.14 -15.82
C ARG A 89 -3.82 5.24 -16.37
N ILE A 90 -5.06 5.48 -15.95
CA ILE A 90 -6.29 4.87 -16.45
C ILE A 90 -7.29 5.95 -16.86
N THR A 91 -8.39 5.58 -17.51
CA THR A 91 -9.49 6.51 -17.78
C THR A 91 -10.36 6.70 -16.53
N LEU A 92 -11.04 7.83 -16.42
CA LEU A 92 -12.09 8.12 -15.43
C LEU A 92 -13.21 7.08 -15.53
N THR A 93 -13.55 6.65 -16.75
CA THR A 93 -14.52 5.57 -16.96
C THR A 93 -14.06 4.26 -16.31
N THR A 94 -12.81 3.84 -16.54
CA THR A 94 -12.24 2.65 -15.88
C THR A 94 -12.18 2.83 -14.37
N PHE A 95 -11.80 4.02 -13.88
CA PHE A 95 -11.81 4.33 -12.45
C PHE A 95 -13.18 4.12 -11.83
N ARG A 96 -14.25 4.68 -12.42
CA ARG A 96 -15.63 4.52 -11.94
C ARG A 96 -16.07 3.06 -11.92
N ALA A 97 -15.67 2.28 -12.93
CA ALA A 97 -15.95 0.84 -12.97
C ALA A 97 -15.26 0.09 -11.82
N ILE A 98 -13.98 0.41 -11.54
CA ILE A 98 -13.24 -0.15 -10.40
C ILE A 98 -13.92 0.22 -9.09
N VAL A 99 -14.25 1.50 -8.89
CA VAL A 99 -14.93 1.98 -7.68
C VAL A 99 -16.24 1.23 -7.46
N THR A 100 -17.10 1.17 -8.47
CA THR A 100 -18.39 0.47 -8.41
C THR A 100 -18.21 -1.00 -8.02
N ARG A 101 -17.15 -1.65 -8.50
CA ARG A 101 -16.87 -3.06 -8.21
C ARG A 101 -16.33 -3.28 -6.80
N LEU A 102 -15.52 -2.35 -6.30
CA LEU A 102 -14.82 -2.47 -5.02
C LEU A 102 -15.62 -1.90 -3.84
N GLU A 103 -16.57 -1.00 -4.07
CA GLU A 103 -17.40 -0.41 -3.02
C GLU A 103 -18.20 -1.44 -2.22
N THR A 104 -18.61 -2.53 -2.85
CA THR A 104 -19.33 -3.63 -2.19
C THR A 104 -18.40 -4.74 -1.67
N HIS A 105 -17.09 -4.60 -1.80
CA HIS A 105 -16.14 -5.63 -1.39
C HIS A 105 -15.93 -5.62 0.13
N GLN A 106 -15.79 -6.80 0.73
CA GLN A 106 -15.63 -6.98 2.18
C GLN A 106 -14.49 -6.12 2.77
N ALA A 107 -13.36 -6.02 2.07
CA ALA A 107 -12.20 -5.20 2.46
C ALA A 107 -12.54 -3.70 2.66
N PHE A 108 -13.60 -3.20 2.03
CA PHE A 108 -14.06 -1.82 2.16
C PHE A 108 -15.31 -1.65 3.04
N THR A 109 -16.12 -2.70 3.22
CA THR A 109 -17.36 -2.66 4.00
C THR A 109 -17.18 -2.99 5.49
N LEU A 110 -16.15 -3.77 5.86
CA LEU A 110 -15.95 -4.21 7.25
C LEU A 110 -15.59 -3.07 8.22
N ASP A 111 -15.03 -1.97 7.71
CA ASP A 111 -14.62 -0.81 8.50
C ASP A 111 -15.60 0.37 8.31
N ALA A 112 -16.77 0.27 8.95
CA ALA A 112 -17.78 1.35 8.97
C ALA A 112 -17.29 2.67 9.59
N SER A 113 -16.14 2.67 10.28
CA SER A 113 -15.49 3.86 10.86
C SER A 113 -14.62 4.64 9.86
N ASN A 114 -14.54 4.24 8.59
CA ASN A 114 -13.71 4.93 7.60
C ASN A 114 -14.28 6.33 7.28
N ALA A 115 -13.65 7.36 7.82
CA ALA A 115 -14.00 8.76 7.52
C ALA A 115 -13.76 9.15 6.03
N THR A 116 -12.94 8.38 5.31
CA THR A 116 -12.63 8.64 3.90
C THR A 116 -13.49 7.75 3.00
N PRO A 117 -14.24 8.30 2.03
CA PRO A 117 -15.09 7.51 1.13
C PRO A 117 -14.25 6.58 0.24
N VAL A 118 -14.80 5.41 -0.11
CA VAL A 118 -14.09 4.33 -0.82
C VAL A 118 -13.49 4.81 -2.14
N TRP A 119 -14.24 5.56 -2.95
CA TRP A 119 -13.72 6.13 -4.21
C TRP A 119 -12.44 6.95 -4.01
N LYS A 120 -12.35 7.73 -2.90
CA LYS A 120 -11.19 8.56 -2.57
C LYS A 120 -10.02 7.69 -2.11
N GLN A 121 -10.29 6.64 -1.34
CA GLN A 121 -9.28 5.63 -0.98
C GLN A 121 -8.66 5.00 -2.24
N ILE A 122 -9.51 4.55 -3.17
CA ILE A 122 -9.09 3.93 -4.43
C ILE A 122 -8.29 4.93 -5.28
N ALA A 123 -8.74 6.18 -5.39
CA ALA A 123 -8.01 7.22 -6.12
C ALA A 123 -6.59 7.43 -5.57
N ILE A 124 -6.43 7.51 -4.25
CA ILE A 124 -5.11 7.67 -3.60
C ILE A 124 -4.18 6.51 -3.96
N VAL A 125 -4.69 5.27 -3.90
CA VAL A 125 -3.90 4.07 -4.22
C VAL A 125 -3.51 4.05 -5.70
N LEU A 126 -4.45 4.33 -6.60
CA LEU A 126 -4.17 4.37 -8.03
C LEU A 126 -3.15 5.45 -8.37
N TRP A 127 -3.25 6.64 -7.78
CA TRP A 127 -2.23 7.68 -7.95
C TRP A 127 -0.86 7.18 -7.51
N ARG A 128 -0.79 6.54 -6.33
CA ARG A 128 0.45 5.98 -5.80
C ARG A 128 1.09 5.01 -6.78
N LEU A 129 0.31 4.05 -7.27
CA LEU A 129 0.78 3.01 -8.20
C LEU A 129 1.16 3.58 -9.57
N ALA A 130 0.37 4.52 -10.08
CA ALA A 130 0.58 5.19 -11.36
C ALA A 130 1.87 6.03 -11.43
N ASN A 131 2.28 6.61 -10.31
CA ASN A 131 3.36 7.60 -10.25
C ASN A 131 4.55 7.14 -9.40
N GLY A 132 4.53 5.92 -8.84
CA GLY A 132 5.57 5.42 -7.93
C GLY A 132 5.78 6.32 -6.71
N SER A 133 4.75 7.05 -6.28
CA SER A 133 4.89 8.10 -5.27
C SER A 133 5.11 7.52 -3.86
N GLY A 134 6.12 8.06 -3.16
CA GLY A 134 6.34 7.74 -1.75
C GLY A 134 5.18 8.18 -0.86
N ILE A 135 4.94 7.45 0.23
CA ILE A 135 3.80 7.71 1.15
C ILE A 135 3.86 9.13 1.74
N ARG A 136 5.06 9.65 2.03
CA ARG A 136 5.27 11.01 2.54
C ARG A 136 4.87 12.09 1.52
N VAL A 137 5.09 11.84 0.22
CA VAL A 137 4.70 12.77 -0.85
C VAL A 137 3.17 12.82 -0.94
N LEU A 138 2.51 11.67 -0.91
CA LEU A 138 1.05 11.59 -0.94
C LEU A 138 0.39 12.30 0.26
N GLU A 139 1.03 12.26 1.42
CA GLU A 139 0.56 13.01 2.59
C GLU A 139 0.54 14.52 2.34
N GLN A 140 1.61 15.06 1.75
CA GLN A 140 1.73 16.48 1.47
C GLN A 140 0.81 16.93 0.32
N THR A 141 0.72 16.10 -0.73
CA THR A 141 -0.03 16.43 -1.96
C THR A 141 -1.53 16.21 -1.81
N LEU A 142 -1.96 15.14 -1.13
CA LEU A 142 -3.36 14.72 -1.06
C LEU A 142 -4.00 14.94 0.31
N GLY A 143 -3.23 15.39 1.31
CA GLY A 143 -3.75 15.67 2.66
C GLY A 143 -4.15 14.41 3.45
N ILE A 144 -3.51 13.27 3.19
CA ILE A 144 -3.88 11.98 3.79
C ILE A 144 -2.73 11.45 4.65
N SER A 145 -3.03 11.00 5.87
CA SER A 145 -2.00 10.47 6.76
C SER A 145 -1.33 9.23 6.18
N GLN A 146 -0.05 9.04 6.49
CA GLN A 146 0.72 7.89 5.98
C GLN A 146 0.10 6.53 6.35
N GLY A 147 -0.41 6.41 7.58
CA GLY A 147 -1.10 5.18 8.03
C GLY A 147 -2.38 4.92 7.23
N SER A 148 -3.11 5.97 6.85
CA SER A 148 -4.27 5.85 5.97
C SER A 148 -3.88 5.37 4.57
N VAL A 149 -2.81 5.93 3.99
CA VAL A 149 -2.32 5.51 2.66
C VAL A 149 -1.93 4.02 2.67
N SER A 150 -1.23 3.56 3.71
CA SER A 150 -0.87 2.15 3.86
C SER A 150 -2.13 1.28 3.93
N ASN A 151 -3.03 1.59 4.85
CA ASN A 151 -4.28 0.85 5.04
C ASN A 151 -5.15 0.80 3.76
N PHE A 152 -5.25 1.91 3.02
CA PHE A 152 -5.98 1.94 1.75
C PHE A 152 -5.30 1.07 0.69
N THR A 153 -3.97 1.06 0.65
CA THR A 153 -3.20 0.22 -0.27
C THR A 153 -3.46 -1.25 0.04
N ASP A 154 -3.36 -1.65 1.30
CA ASP A 154 -3.53 -3.05 1.72
C ASP A 154 -4.93 -3.57 1.35
N ARG A 155 -5.98 -2.82 1.68
CA ARG A 155 -7.37 -3.17 1.32
C ARG A 155 -7.59 -3.24 -0.18
N PHE A 156 -7.01 -2.32 -0.93
CA PHE A 156 -7.12 -2.31 -2.39
C PHE A 156 -6.46 -3.54 -3.01
N LEU A 157 -5.27 -3.91 -2.53
CA LEU A 157 -4.56 -5.10 -3.00
C LEU A 157 -5.28 -6.39 -2.61
N GLU A 158 -5.78 -6.49 -1.38
CA GLU A 158 -6.61 -7.61 -0.92
C GLU A 158 -7.82 -7.80 -1.84
N ALA A 159 -8.59 -6.72 -2.07
CA ALA A 159 -9.75 -6.79 -2.93
C ALA A 159 -9.41 -7.11 -4.40
N LEU A 160 -8.27 -6.64 -4.90
CA LEU A 160 -7.83 -6.94 -6.25
C LEU A 160 -7.43 -8.42 -6.40
N LEU A 161 -6.70 -8.97 -5.43
CA LEU A 161 -6.28 -10.37 -5.41
C LEU A 161 -7.47 -11.33 -5.27
N ASP A 162 -8.46 -10.98 -4.45
CA ASP A 162 -9.70 -11.76 -4.34
C ASP A 162 -10.47 -11.79 -5.66
N LEU A 163 -10.55 -10.65 -6.35
CA LEU A 163 -11.18 -10.58 -7.67
C LEU A 163 -10.38 -11.30 -8.75
N GLU A 164 -9.05 -11.25 -8.69
CA GLU A 164 -8.14 -11.92 -9.63
C GLU A 164 -8.35 -13.43 -9.61
N GLN A 165 -8.43 -14.05 -8.43
CA GLN A 165 -8.60 -15.50 -8.29
C GLN A 165 -9.81 -16.04 -9.07
N SER A 166 -10.86 -15.22 -9.22
CA SER A 166 -12.06 -15.59 -9.98
C SER A 166 -11.97 -15.35 -11.49
N ARG A 167 -10.94 -14.63 -11.97
CA ARG A 167 -10.86 -14.11 -13.35
C ARG A 167 -9.61 -14.52 -14.11
N ILE A 168 -8.49 -14.74 -13.42
CA ILE A 168 -7.24 -15.18 -14.03
C ILE A 168 -7.03 -16.65 -13.67
N ALA A 169 -7.26 -17.51 -14.67
CA ALA A 169 -6.89 -18.91 -14.57
C ALA A 169 -5.45 -19.07 -15.05
N TRP A 170 -4.55 -19.42 -14.14
CA TRP A 170 -3.17 -19.76 -14.52
C TRP A 170 -3.19 -21.11 -15.25
N PRO A 171 -2.61 -21.21 -16.46
CA PRO A 171 -2.62 -22.45 -17.23
C PRO A 171 -1.89 -23.54 -16.44
N GLN A 172 -2.49 -24.74 -16.40
CA GLN A 172 -1.95 -25.91 -15.69
C GLN A 172 -1.81 -27.09 -16.64
N GLY A 173 -0.92 -28.04 -16.29
CA GLY A 173 -0.76 -29.29 -17.01
C GLY A 173 -0.41 -29.10 -18.48
N SER A 174 -1.12 -29.81 -19.37
CA SER A 174 -0.88 -29.74 -20.82
C SER A 174 -1.12 -28.34 -21.41
N HIS A 175 -2.05 -27.57 -20.84
CA HIS A 175 -2.32 -26.21 -21.30
C HIS A 175 -1.14 -25.26 -21.02
N LEU A 176 -0.43 -25.45 -19.90
CA LEU A 176 0.79 -24.70 -19.58
C LEU A 176 1.88 -24.95 -20.63
N ALA A 177 2.08 -26.21 -21.03
CA ALA A 177 3.05 -26.57 -22.05
C ALA A 177 2.73 -25.88 -23.40
N THR A 178 1.45 -25.83 -23.78
CA THR A 178 1.01 -25.12 -24.99
C THR A 178 1.29 -23.62 -24.93
N VAL A 179 1.03 -22.98 -23.78
CA VAL A 179 1.29 -21.55 -23.58
C VAL A 179 2.79 -21.25 -23.63
N ILE A 180 3.62 -22.04 -22.95
CA ILE A 180 5.09 -21.92 -22.99
C ILE A 180 5.61 -22.07 -24.43
N GLN A 181 5.13 -23.10 -25.14
CA GLN A 181 5.49 -23.32 -26.53
C GLN A 181 5.08 -22.13 -27.42
N GLY A 182 3.90 -21.55 -27.20
CA GLY A 182 3.46 -20.34 -27.92
C GLY A 182 4.42 -19.17 -27.75
N PHE A 183 4.94 -18.96 -26.53
CA PHE A 183 5.93 -17.92 -26.24
C PHE A 183 7.31 -18.22 -26.85
N GLU A 184 7.77 -19.47 -26.82
CA GLU A 184 9.07 -19.87 -27.37
C GLU A 184 9.13 -19.74 -28.90
N TYR A 185 8.02 -20.05 -29.59
CA TYR A 185 7.97 -20.08 -31.06
C TYR A 185 7.27 -18.86 -31.68
N GLY A 186 6.86 -17.87 -30.88
CA GLY A 186 6.19 -16.66 -31.36
C GLY A 186 4.84 -16.92 -32.04
N LYS A 187 4.22 -18.07 -31.77
CA LYS A 187 2.88 -18.41 -32.26
C LYS A 187 1.88 -18.15 -31.14
N LEU A 188 1.03 -17.15 -31.33
CA LEU A 188 -0.06 -16.88 -30.41
C LEU A 188 -1.00 -18.09 -30.38
N VAL A 189 -1.24 -18.62 -29.17
CA VAL A 189 -2.24 -19.67 -28.86
C VAL A 189 -3.63 -19.07 -28.87
#